data_AF-A0A520KUI7-F1
#
_entry.id   AF-A0A520KUI7-F1
#
_cell.length_a   1.000
_cell.length_b   1.000
_cell.length_c   1.000
_cell.angle_alpha   90.00
_cell.angle_beta   90.00
_cell.angle_gamma   90.00
#
_symmetry.space_group_name_H-M   'P 1'
#
loop_
_entity.id
_entity.type
_entity.pdbx_description
1 polymer ?
#
loop_
_entity_poly.entity_id
_entity_poly.type
_entity_poly.pdbx_seq_one_letter_code
_entity_poly.pdbx_strand_id
1 'polypeptide(L)'
;MTFLSDYEVNLGPFIVLACLNGLYAVELPNVNSAGEFVRCFQLMFKRFLQGYTEGGASAICEAFARYVARKGGEVLTNAEVAKILVESGKVKGVELKDGSKFESDLVISTTGVKETVFKLVGRDHFPKEYVKKVEEIKHSLTAVCLRIALDEKVTDRPLFWGFHRGT
;
A
#
# COMPACT_ATOMS: atom_id res chain seq x y z
N MET A 1 -3.58 18.20 16.19
CA MET A 1 -4.22 17.58 15.00
C MET A 1 -5.56 17.11 15.50
N THR A 2 -6.66 17.70 15.05
CA THR A 2 -8.01 17.37 15.57
C THR A 2 -8.46 16.06 14.94
N PHE A 3 -8.77 15.06 15.75
CA PHE A 3 -9.21 13.75 15.28
C PHE A 3 -10.74 13.72 15.21
N LEU A 4 -11.32 12.92 14.31
CA LEU A 4 -12.78 12.76 14.25
C LEU A 4 -13.35 12.14 15.54
N SER A 5 -12.51 11.51 16.36
CA SER A 5 -12.84 11.03 17.70
C SER A 5 -13.20 12.12 18.69
N ASP A 6 -12.81 13.37 18.43
CA ASP A 6 -12.98 14.47 19.37
C ASP A 6 -14.41 15.06 19.33
N TYR A 7 -15.29 14.50 18.49
CA TYR A 7 -16.67 14.91 18.31
C TYR A 7 -17.64 13.76 18.63
N GLU A 8 -18.76 14.06 19.31
CA GLU A 8 -19.86 13.10 19.45
C GLU A 8 -20.57 12.93 18.10
N VAL A 9 -20.20 11.87 17.37
CA VAL A 9 -20.79 11.56 16.06
C VAL A 9 -21.94 10.57 16.26
N ASN A 10 -23.14 10.94 15.79
CA ASN A 10 -24.28 10.01 15.69
C ASN A 10 -23.85 8.72 14.95
N LEU A 11 -24.40 7.57 15.35
CA LEU A 11 -24.02 6.26 14.80
C LEU A 11 -24.12 6.18 13.28
N GLY A 12 -25.16 6.78 12.69
CA GLY A 12 -25.35 6.82 11.23
C GLY A 12 -24.20 7.48 10.48
N PRO A 13 -23.92 8.78 10.72
CA PRO A 13 -22.77 9.47 10.14
C PRO A 13 -21.42 8.78 10.43
N PHE A 14 -21.25 8.20 11.62
CA PHE A 14 -20.03 7.43 11.94
C PHE A 14 -19.85 6.23 11.03
N ILE A 15 -20.89 5.43 10.78
CA ILE A 15 -20.84 4.27 9.88
C ILE A 15 -20.48 4.70 8.46
N VAL A 16 -21.06 5.79 7.95
CA VAL A 16 -20.75 6.29 6.60
C VAL A 16 -19.27 6.71 6.52
N LEU A 17 -18.78 7.45 7.50
CA LEU A 17 -17.36 7.84 7.55
C LEU A 17 -16.45 6.62 7.70
N ALA A 18 -16.82 5.63 8.50
CA ALA A 18 -16.07 4.39 8.66
C ALA A 18 -16.00 3.58 7.37
N CYS A 19 -17.09 3.47 6.61
CA CYS A 19 -17.10 2.81 5.32
C CYS A 19 -16.22 3.54 4.30
N LEU A 20 -16.37 4.86 4.18
CA LEU A 20 -15.54 5.66 3.26
C LEU A 20 -14.07 5.57 3.65
N ASN A 21 -13.74 5.76 4.92
CA ASN A 21 -12.37 5.69 5.41
C ASN A 21 -11.77 4.28 5.26
N GLY A 22 -12.56 3.24 5.53
CA GLY A 22 -12.17 1.84 5.36
C GLY A 22 -11.85 1.47 3.92
N LEU A 23 -12.56 2.04 2.94
CA LEU A 23 -12.26 1.84 1.51
C LEU A 23 -10.87 2.39 1.10
N TYR A 24 -10.38 3.45 1.76
CA TYR A 24 -9.16 4.15 1.33
C TYR A 24 -7.94 3.88 2.20
N ALA A 25 -8.13 3.91 3.51
CA ALA A 25 -7.06 3.82 4.48
C ALA A 25 -7.06 2.48 5.21
N VAL A 26 -8.13 1.68 5.09
CA VAL A 26 -8.33 0.43 5.84
C VAL A 26 -8.11 0.66 7.35
N GLU A 27 -8.72 1.73 7.84
CA GLU A 27 -8.54 2.24 9.20
C GLU A 27 -9.85 2.81 9.72
N LEU A 28 -9.97 2.93 11.04
CA LEU A 28 -11.15 3.52 11.67
C LEU A 28 -11.10 5.06 11.60
N PRO A 29 -12.25 5.75 11.56
CA PRO A 29 -12.30 7.22 11.51
C PRO A 29 -11.60 7.91 12.69
N ASN A 30 -11.54 7.25 13.85
CA ASN A 30 -10.95 7.78 15.07
C ASN A 30 -9.41 7.74 15.10
N VAL A 31 -8.76 7.00 14.20
CA VAL A 31 -7.29 6.92 14.12
C VAL A 31 -6.71 7.73 12.98
N ASN A 32 -7.53 8.07 11.98
CA ASN A 32 -7.10 8.85 10.83
C ASN A 32 -7.23 10.35 11.05
N SER A 33 -6.28 11.08 10.48
CA SER A 33 -6.33 12.54 10.41
C SER A 33 -7.49 12.99 9.53
N ALA A 34 -8.36 13.86 10.08
CA ALA A 34 -9.47 14.44 9.32
C ALA A 34 -8.99 15.20 8.07
N GLY A 35 -7.85 15.90 8.17
CA GLY A 35 -7.26 16.62 7.04
C GLY A 35 -6.81 15.68 5.92
N GLU A 36 -6.24 14.53 6.29
CA GLU A 36 -5.82 13.52 5.32
C GLU A 36 -7.03 12.86 4.63
N PHE A 37 -8.08 12.55 5.41
CA PHE A 37 -9.34 12.08 4.86
C PHE A 37 -9.94 13.07 3.85
N VAL A 38 -10.08 14.36 4.24
CA VAL A 38 -10.62 15.40 3.35
C VAL A 38 -9.77 15.54 2.08
N ARG A 39 -8.44 15.48 2.20
CA ARG A 39 -7.53 15.54 1.06
C ARG A 39 -7.74 14.37 0.09
N CYS A 40 -7.74 13.13 0.60
CA CYS A 40 -7.95 11.93 -0.20
C CYS A 40 -9.33 11.94 -0.86
N PHE A 41 -10.36 12.34 -0.11
CA PHE A 41 -11.72 12.46 -0.62
C PHE A 41 -11.83 13.50 -1.74
N GLN A 42 -11.23 14.68 -1.58
CA GLN A 42 -11.20 15.71 -2.62
C GLN A 42 -10.46 15.25 -3.88
N LEU A 43 -9.34 14.54 -3.72
CA LEU A 43 -8.56 14.03 -4.86
C LEU A 43 -9.38 13.04 -5.70
N MET A 44 -10.18 12.20 -5.07
CA MET A 44 -11.05 11.25 -5.75
C MET A 44 -12.01 11.94 -6.71
N PHE A 45 -12.80 12.92 -6.23
CA PHE A 45 -13.79 13.62 -7.06
C PHE A 45 -13.13 14.51 -8.11
N LYS A 46 -12.01 15.15 -7.78
CA LYS A 46 -11.34 16.06 -8.71
C LYS A 46 -10.59 15.33 -9.83
N ARG A 47 -10.13 14.10 -9.58
CA ARG A 47 -9.27 13.35 -10.53
C ARG A 47 -9.92 12.11 -11.12
N PHE A 48 -11.18 11.81 -10.77
CA PHE A 48 -11.90 10.62 -11.27
C PHE A 48 -11.05 9.35 -11.18
N LEU A 49 -10.41 9.11 -10.02
CA LEU A 49 -9.43 8.03 -9.82
C LEU A 49 -10.05 6.62 -9.69
N GLN A 50 -11.31 6.44 -10.07
CA GLN A 50 -12.01 5.16 -9.95
C GLN A 50 -12.21 4.54 -11.33
N GLY A 51 -11.70 3.33 -11.50
CA GLY A 51 -11.86 2.56 -12.72
C GLY A 51 -11.33 1.14 -12.55
N TYR A 52 -11.86 0.22 -13.35
CA TYR A 52 -11.29 -1.11 -13.51
C TYR A 52 -10.30 -1.10 -14.66
N THR A 53 -9.14 -1.70 -14.44
CA THR A 53 -8.17 -1.91 -15.51
C THR A 53 -8.66 -3.02 -16.41
N GLU A 54 -8.70 -2.74 -17.71
CA GLU A 54 -8.92 -3.78 -18.71
C GLU A 54 -7.82 -4.83 -18.60
N GLY A 55 -8.20 -6.12 -18.59
CA GLY A 55 -7.27 -7.23 -18.32
C GLY A 55 -6.96 -7.46 -16.84
N GLY A 56 -7.63 -6.76 -15.92
CA GLY A 56 -7.43 -6.92 -14.48
C GLY A 56 -6.18 -6.19 -13.95
N ALA A 57 -5.90 -6.35 -12.66
CA ALA A 57 -4.83 -5.61 -11.99
C ALA A 57 -3.41 -5.96 -12.51
N SER A 58 -3.20 -7.18 -13.00
CA SER A 58 -1.91 -7.63 -13.54
C SER A 58 -1.49 -6.85 -14.79
N ALA A 59 -2.45 -6.35 -15.57
CA ALA A 59 -2.17 -5.57 -16.78
C ALA A 59 -1.28 -4.34 -16.51
N ILE A 60 -1.43 -3.70 -15.34
CA ILE A 60 -0.56 -2.59 -14.93
C ILE A 60 0.88 -3.08 -14.71
N CYS A 61 1.05 -4.15 -13.92
CA CYS A 61 2.37 -4.70 -13.61
C CYS A 61 3.11 -5.13 -14.89
N GLU A 62 2.41 -5.79 -15.80
CA GLU A 62 2.96 -6.20 -17.09
C GLU A 62 3.33 -4.99 -17.97
N ALA A 63 2.52 -3.93 -17.96
CA ALA A 63 2.83 -2.71 -18.70
C ALA A 63 4.14 -2.07 -18.21
N PHE A 64 4.37 -2.06 -16.90
CA PHE A 64 5.64 -1.59 -16.33
C PHE A 64 6.80 -2.52 -16.66
N ALA A 65 6.63 -3.83 -16.55
CA ALA A 65 7.68 -4.78 -16.91
C ALA A 65 8.10 -4.64 -18.39
N ARG A 66 7.13 -4.53 -19.30
CA ARG A 66 7.39 -4.24 -20.73
C ARG A 66 8.10 -2.91 -20.93
N TYR A 67 7.74 -1.88 -20.17
CA TYR A 67 8.41 -0.58 -20.26
C TYR A 67 9.87 -0.66 -19.82
N VAL A 68 10.16 -1.32 -18.69
CA VAL A 68 11.52 -1.55 -18.20
C VAL A 68 12.36 -2.29 -19.23
N ALA A 69 11.85 -3.40 -19.79
CA ALA A 69 12.54 -4.16 -20.82
C ALA A 69 12.85 -3.32 -22.08
N ARG A 70 11.90 -2.50 -22.54
CA ARG A 70 12.12 -1.58 -23.68
C ARG A 70 13.17 -0.50 -23.41
N LYS A 71 13.45 -0.20 -22.14
CA LYS A 71 14.51 0.73 -21.73
C LYS A 71 15.84 0.02 -21.43
N GLY A 72 15.94 -1.28 -21.74
CA GLY A 72 17.13 -2.09 -21.52
C GLY A 72 17.32 -2.55 -20.07
N GLY A 73 16.31 -2.40 -19.21
CA GLY A 73 16.33 -2.93 -17.86
C GLY A 73 15.83 -4.37 -17.79
N GLU A 74 16.14 -5.04 -16.67
CA GLU A 74 15.76 -6.43 -16.43
C GLU A 74 14.75 -6.53 -15.27
N VAL A 75 13.85 -7.50 -15.36
CA VAL A 75 12.89 -7.83 -14.29
C VAL A 75 13.10 -9.28 -13.90
N LEU A 76 13.68 -9.49 -12.72
CA LEU A 76 13.96 -10.83 -12.19
C LEU A 76 12.85 -11.24 -11.22
N THR A 77 12.17 -12.34 -11.52
CA THR A 77 11.20 -12.98 -10.61
C THR A 77 11.86 -14.14 -9.87
N ASN A 78 11.28 -14.57 -8.74
CA ASN A 78 11.88 -15.59 -7.87
C ASN A 78 13.27 -15.20 -7.35
N ALA A 79 13.56 -13.90 -7.31
CA ALA A 79 14.82 -13.30 -6.88
C ALA A 79 14.63 -12.58 -5.55
N GLU A 80 14.40 -13.32 -4.47
CA GLU A 80 14.17 -12.73 -3.15
C GLU A 80 15.46 -12.11 -2.61
N VAL A 81 15.44 -10.81 -2.33
CA VAL A 81 16.57 -10.08 -1.72
C VAL A 81 16.70 -10.49 -0.26
N ALA A 82 17.87 -11.02 0.12
CA ALA A 82 18.21 -11.33 1.50
C ALA A 82 18.75 -10.11 2.23
N LYS A 83 19.59 -9.30 1.57
CA LYS A 83 20.26 -8.15 2.20
C LYS A 83 20.57 -7.05 1.19
N ILE A 84 20.50 -5.80 1.64
CA ILE A 84 21.10 -4.65 0.95
C ILE A 84 22.51 -4.46 1.51
N LEU A 85 23.50 -4.48 0.63
CA LEU A 85 24.91 -4.38 0.99
C LEU A 85 25.27 -2.92 1.24
N VAL A 86 25.77 -2.62 2.44
CA VAL A 86 26.18 -1.27 2.85
C VAL A 86 27.58 -1.32 3.44
N GLU A 87 28.49 -0.52 2.87
CA GLU A 87 29.88 -0.39 3.31
C GLU A 87 30.24 1.07 3.49
N SER A 88 30.81 1.41 4.65
CA SER A 88 31.21 2.79 4.99
C SER A 88 30.09 3.81 4.77
N GLY A 89 28.85 3.43 5.08
CA GLY A 89 27.66 4.28 4.93
C GLY A 89 27.15 4.44 3.49
N LYS A 90 27.68 3.68 2.52
CA LYS A 90 27.25 3.70 1.13
C LYS A 90 26.70 2.35 0.70
N VAL A 91 25.63 2.37 -0.09
CA VAL A 91 25.11 1.16 -0.73
C VAL A 91 26.13 0.63 -1.74
N LYS A 92 26.24 -0.69 -1.80
CA LYS A 92 27.10 -1.42 -2.76
C LYS A 92 26.33 -2.36 -3.67
N GLY A 93 25.08 -2.64 -3.36
CA GLY A 93 24.31 -3.62 -4.09
C GLY A 93 23.28 -4.33 -3.24
N VAL A 94 22.81 -5.44 -3.76
CA VAL A 94 21.92 -6.38 -3.07
C VAL A 94 22.47 -7.80 -3.17
N GLU A 95 22.20 -8.59 -2.13
CA GLU A 95 22.44 -10.03 -2.08
C GLU A 95 21.10 -10.74 -2.03
N LEU A 96 20.92 -11.72 -2.91
CA LEU A 96 19.73 -12.57 -2.97
C LEU A 96 19.86 -13.76 -2.00
N LYS A 97 18.74 -14.42 -1.70
CA LYS A 97 18.71 -15.60 -0.83
C LYS A 97 19.52 -16.79 -1.34
N ASP A 98 19.74 -16.89 -2.65
CA ASP A 98 20.56 -17.93 -3.26
C ASP A 98 22.08 -17.63 -3.20
N GLY A 99 22.46 -16.47 -2.64
CA GLY A 99 23.85 -16.00 -2.54
C GLY A 99 24.32 -15.16 -3.73
N SER A 100 23.50 -15.02 -4.78
CA SER A 100 23.81 -14.14 -5.92
C SER A 100 23.88 -12.68 -5.48
N LYS A 101 24.82 -11.92 -6.07
CA LYS A 101 25.03 -10.51 -5.74
C LYS A 101 24.90 -9.63 -6.98
N PHE A 102 24.24 -8.50 -6.81
CA PHE A 102 24.09 -7.47 -7.82
C PHE A 102 24.69 -6.18 -7.28
N GLU A 103 25.77 -5.73 -7.90
CA GLU A 103 26.42 -4.47 -7.53
C GLU A 103 25.63 -3.27 -8.07
N SER A 104 25.49 -2.24 -7.25
CA SER A 104 24.80 -1.00 -7.65
C SER A 104 25.15 0.16 -6.74
N ASP A 105 25.27 1.36 -7.30
CA ASP A 105 25.46 2.60 -6.54
C ASP A 105 24.16 3.12 -5.88
N LEU A 106 23.01 2.64 -6.36
CA LEU A 106 21.69 3.06 -5.90
C LEU A 106 20.74 1.87 -5.79
N VAL A 107 20.05 1.77 -4.65
CA VAL A 107 18.97 0.80 -4.41
C VAL A 107 17.70 1.55 -4.04
N ILE A 108 16.61 1.24 -4.73
CA ILE A 108 15.25 1.75 -4.43
C ILE A 108 14.46 0.59 -3.82
N SER A 109 14.18 0.64 -2.52
CA SER A 109 13.41 -0.40 -1.83
C SER A 109 11.92 -0.08 -1.83
N THR A 110 11.10 -1.02 -2.32
CA THR A 110 9.64 -0.95 -2.32
C THR A 110 8.98 -1.99 -1.41
N THR A 111 9.74 -2.65 -0.53
CA THR A 111 9.26 -3.76 0.35
C THR A 111 8.59 -3.30 1.64
N GLY A 112 8.52 -1.99 1.88
CA GLY A 112 8.04 -1.39 3.11
C GLY A 112 9.17 -0.98 4.05
N VAL A 113 8.95 0.10 4.79
CA VAL A 113 10.02 0.75 5.58
C VAL A 113 10.53 -0.14 6.73
N LYS A 114 9.64 -0.85 7.43
CA LYS A 114 10.05 -1.77 8.50
C LYS A 114 10.93 -2.90 7.97
N GLU A 115 10.53 -3.50 6.85
CA GLU A 115 11.28 -4.58 6.22
C GLU A 115 12.66 -4.10 5.77
N THR A 116 12.70 -2.94 5.12
CA THR A 116 13.94 -2.31 4.63
C THR A 116 14.89 -2.01 5.79
N VAL A 117 14.42 -1.35 6.84
CA VAL A 117 15.26 -0.90 7.96
C VAL A 117 15.68 -2.06 8.85
N PHE A 118 14.77 -2.98 9.16
CA PHE A 118 15.02 -4.01 10.18
C PHE A 118 15.57 -5.31 9.62
N LYS A 119 15.22 -5.68 8.37
CA LYS A 119 15.67 -6.96 7.79
C LYS A 119 16.69 -6.78 6.67
N LEU A 120 16.44 -5.89 5.71
CA LEU A 120 17.27 -5.81 4.51
C LEU A 120 18.57 -5.02 4.72
N VAL A 121 18.50 -3.85 5.36
CA VAL A 121 19.68 -3.00 5.61
C VAL A 121 20.28 -3.27 6.99
N GLY A 122 19.43 -3.33 8.01
CA GLY A 122 19.85 -3.45 9.42
C GLY A 122 19.84 -2.10 10.14
N ARG A 123 19.48 -2.15 11.42
CA ARG A 123 19.16 -0.97 12.26
C ARG A 123 20.37 -0.06 12.47
N ASP A 124 21.55 -0.64 12.53
CA ASP A 124 22.81 0.04 12.86
C ASP A 124 23.27 1.02 11.77
N HIS A 125 22.71 0.90 10.56
CA HIS A 125 22.98 1.80 9.45
C HIS A 125 22.10 3.07 9.46
N PHE A 126 21.22 3.23 10.45
CA PHE A 126 20.33 4.38 10.56
C PHE A 126 20.50 5.14 11.88
N PRO A 127 20.20 6.45 11.90
CA PRO A 127 20.12 7.20 13.15
C PRO A 127 19.10 6.59 14.11
N LYS A 128 19.43 6.51 15.39
CA LYS A 128 18.57 5.91 16.43
C LYS A 128 17.16 6.52 16.47
N GLU A 129 17.05 7.83 16.26
CA GLU A 129 15.76 8.52 16.21
C GLU A 129 14.89 8.06 15.02
N TYR A 130 15.50 7.78 13.88
CA TYR A 130 14.78 7.26 12.71
C TYR A 130 14.31 5.83 12.96
N VAL A 131 15.19 4.99 13.51
CA VAL A 131 14.85 3.62 13.91
C VAL A 131 13.64 3.61 14.85
N LYS A 132 13.62 4.48 15.86
CA LYS A 132 12.50 4.62 16.80
C LYS A 132 11.20 5.03 16.08
N LYS A 133 11.26 6.01 15.18
CA LYS A 133 10.09 6.40 14.37
C LYS A 133 9.55 5.23 13.55
N VAL A 134 10.43 4.41 12.96
CA VAL A 134 10.06 3.25 12.15
C VAL A 134 9.41 2.16 13.01
N GLU A 135 9.85 1.97 14.25
CA GLU A 135 9.22 1.03 15.19
C GLU A 135 7.78 1.44 15.52
N GLU A 136 7.55 2.74 15.73
CA GLU A 136 6.25 3.30 16.12
C GLU A 136 5.20 3.26 14.99
N ILE A 137 5.60 3.01 13.74
CA ILE A 137 4.66 2.88 12.62
C ILE A 137 3.70 1.73 12.89
N LYS A 138 2.40 2.01 12.90
CA LYS A 138 1.35 1.00 13.02
C LYS A 138 0.89 0.57 11.63
N HIS A 139 0.67 -0.73 11.47
CA HIS A 139 0.02 -1.24 10.27
C HIS A 139 -1.47 -0.92 10.34
N SER A 140 -2.07 -0.71 9.18
CA SER A 140 -3.52 -0.57 9.05
C SER A 140 -4.25 -1.83 9.46
N LEU A 141 -5.58 -1.74 9.57
CA LEU A 141 -6.40 -2.92 9.71
C LEU A 141 -6.28 -3.81 8.46
N THR A 142 -6.74 -5.05 8.62
CA THR A 142 -6.79 -6.00 7.50
C THR A 142 -8.11 -5.87 6.76
N ALA A 143 -8.05 -5.72 5.45
CA ALA A 143 -9.23 -5.84 4.58
C ALA A 143 -9.39 -7.31 4.16
N VAL A 144 -10.62 -7.82 4.27
CA VAL A 144 -10.99 -9.15 3.75
C VAL A 144 -11.72 -8.96 2.44
N CYS A 145 -11.21 -9.59 1.38
CA CYS A 145 -11.83 -9.56 0.05
C CYS A 145 -12.42 -10.95 -0.25
N LEU A 146 -13.73 -11.00 -0.47
CA LEU A 146 -14.43 -12.20 -0.91
C LEU A 146 -14.69 -12.12 -2.41
N ARG A 147 -14.28 -13.16 -3.14
CA ARG A 147 -14.58 -13.33 -4.56
C ARG A 147 -15.49 -14.54 -4.71
N ILE A 148 -16.70 -14.32 -5.21
CA ILE A 148 -17.71 -15.36 -5.38
C ILE A 148 -17.99 -15.51 -6.87
N ALA A 149 -17.86 -16.72 -7.38
CA ALA A 149 -18.34 -17.09 -8.71
C ALA A 149 -19.78 -17.58 -8.59
N LEU A 150 -20.66 -17.11 -9.47
CA LEU A 150 -22.08 -17.43 -9.46
C LEU A 150 -22.47 -17.97 -10.85
N ASP A 151 -23.41 -18.91 -10.87
CA ASP A 151 -23.87 -19.56 -12.11
C ASP A 151 -24.78 -18.66 -12.95
N GLU A 152 -25.36 -17.61 -12.32
CA GLU A 152 -26.26 -16.68 -12.98
C GLU A 152 -25.78 -15.23 -12.85
N LYS A 153 -26.10 -14.41 -13.86
CA LYS A 153 -25.79 -12.98 -13.85
C LYS A 153 -26.67 -12.23 -12.86
N VAL A 154 -26.06 -11.65 -11.83
CA VAL A 154 -26.79 -10.92 -10.77
C VAL A 154 -27.06 -9.45 -11.12
N THR A 155 -26.20 -8.80 -11.92
CA THR A 155 -26.36 -7.39 -12.27
C THR A 155 -25.65 -7.01 -13.57
N ASP A 156 -26.19 -6.01 -14.27
CA ASP A 156 -25.54 -5.34 -15.42
C ASP A 156 -24.59 -4.21 -14.97
N ARG A 157 -24.60 -3.84 -13.69
CA ARG A 157 -23.78 -2.74 -13.17
C ARG A 157 -22.36 -3.23 -12.87
N PRO A 158 -21.32 -2.51 -13.33
CA PRO A 158 -19.93 -2.91 -13.08
C PRO A 158 -19.50 -2.73 -11.62
N LEU A 159 -20.18 -1.82 -10.90
CA LEU A 159 -20.00 -1.59 -9.47
C LEU A 159 -21.37 -1.28 -8.86
N PHE A 160 -21.70 -1.94 -7.76
CA PHE A 160 -22.86 -1.63 -6.95
C PHE A 160 -22.41 -1.37 -5.52
N TRP A 161 -22.76 -0.19 -5.00
CA TRP A 161 -22.56 0.16 -3.60
C TRP A 161 -23.93 0.37 -2.96
N GLY A 162 -24.19 -0.29 -1.84
CA GLY A 162 -25.47 -0.21 -1.18
C GLY A 162 -25.41 -0.75 0.25
N PHE A 163 -26.25 -0.18 1.10
CA PHE A 163 -26.50 -0.71 2.44
C PHE A 163 -27.81 -1.49 2.39
N HIS A 164 -27.80 -2.72 2.90
CA HIS A 164 -29.05 -3.43 3.11
C HIS A 164 -29.76 -2.79 4.31
N ARG A 165 -30.93 -2.18 4.09
CA ARG A 165 -31.85 -1.86 5.18
C ARG A 165 -32.43 -3.19 5.63
N GLY A 166 -31.95 -3.71 6.76
CA GLY A 166 -32.56 -4.87 7.40
C GLY A 166 -34.05 -4.61 7.58
N THR A 167 -34.86 -5.54 7.06
CA THR A 167 -36.26 -5.70 7.46
C THR A 167 -36.32 -6.39 8.82
#